data_AF-A0A7Y4SM26-F1
#
_entry.id   AF-A0A7Y4SM26-F1
#
_cell.length_a   1.000
_cell.length_b   1.000
_cell.length_c   1.000
_cell.angle_alpha   90.00
_cell.angle_beta   90.00
_cell.angle_gamma   90.00
#
_symmetry.space_group_name_H-M   'P 1'
#
loop_
_entity.id
_entity.type
_entity.pdbx_description
1 polymer ?
#
loop_
_entity_poly.entity_id
_entity_poly.type
_entity_poly.pdbx_seq_one_letter_code
_entity_poly.pdbx_strand_id
1 'polypeptide(L)'
;MRKFLVAVFVMALPLLHMATMQAQTGAAAAPVGNPTAGKAHWAFGNTSCSNCHGLSGEGRFGPALAGRKIPYARFRAYVRNPLGRMPAYPASELDDQEIADVVAYFDSLPTAKPIVWREPLPENAPRGQQLMLGVYGCGQCHGATISTPRHGAAEVSGDFEWFKRMVYTHTTEQRVQMAELAKDPDLDPVTPGHVGPPGRNRIRMGNYSPGRLPETHLREIWDWMTTLGVHLPVLRGEIKAAAPAADGVTYTVRIVNAGLKDKGTTTEGVTVSLALPAGAKVVGTPTGPYQGVKTNPQTKIDTAVWRVPKMLAADRQTFTITLAQPAAALRGVITWDLPHVNEEDADVAFAYSATGGRGRGAEGE
;
A
#
# COMPACT_ATOMS: atom_id res chain seq x y z
N MET A 1 -0.24 6.19 -100.44
CA MET A 1 -1.07 4.98 -100.64
C MET A 1 -0.49 3.83 -99.83
N ARG A 2 -1.36 3.13 -99.09
CA ARG A 2 -1.10 2.06 -98.11
C ARG A 2 -0.20 0.93 -98.65
N LYS A 3 0.66 0.37 -97.78
CA LYS A 3 0.73 -1.09 -97.55
C LYS A 3 1.01 -1.36 -96.06
N PHE A 4 0.05 -2.04 -95.43
CA PHE A 4 0.12 -2.57 -94.07
C PHE A 4 0.99 -3.83 -94.07
N LEU A 5 1.89 -3.96 -93.09
CA LEU A 5 2.49 -5.23 -92.69
C LEU A 5 2.19 -5.43 -91.21
N VAL A 6 1.35 -6.41 -90.92
CA VAL A 6 1.00 -6.87 -89.57
C VAL A 6 2.10 -7.84 -89.14
N ALA A 7 2.86 -7.49 -88.11
CA ALA A 7 3.77 -8.40 -87.43
C ALA A 7 3.06 -8.94 -86.17
N VAL A 8 2.78 -10.24 -86.17
CA VAL A 8 2.26 -10.99 -85.02
C VAL A 8 3.41 -11.20 -84.04
N PHE A 9 3.35 -10.59 -82.86
CA PHE A 9 4.24 -10.89 -81.75
C PHE A 9 3.52 -11.83 -80.76
N VAL A 10 4.02 -13.06 -80.68
CA VAL A 10 3.63 -14.05 -79.67
C VAL A 10 4.18 -13.58 -78.32
N MET A 11 3.30 -13.18 -77.40
CA MET A 11 3.66 -12.96 -75.99
C MET A 11 3.90 -14.30 -75.31
N ALA A 12 5.16 -14.58 -74.99
CA ALA A 12 5.52 -15.59 -73.99
C ALA A 12 5.39 -14.98 -72.59
N LEU A 13 4.39 -15.42 -71.82
CA LEU A 13 4.28 -15.15 -70.38
C LEU A 13 5.38 -15.91 -69.63
N PRO A 14 6.22 -15.26 -68.80
CA PRO A 14 7.00 -15.98 -67.81
C PRO A 14 6.13 -16.28 -66.57
N LEU A 15 6.13 -17.56 -66.22
CA LEU A 15 5.51 -18.16 -65.04
C LEU A 15 6.13 -17.64 -63.72
N LEU A 16 5.24 -17.52 -62.73
CA LEU A 16 5.41 -17.74 -61.29
C LEU A 16 6.67 -17.19 -60.60
N HIS A 17 6.50 -16.10 -59.84
CA HIS A 17 7.08 -15.94 -58.50
C HIS A 17 6.05 -15.25 -57.60
N MET A 18 4.96 -15.94 -57.26
CA MET A 18 4.14 -15.54 -56.11
C MET A 18 4.88 -15.99 -54.85
N ALA A 19 5.73 -15.11 -54.33
CA ALA A 19 6.26 -15.22 -52.99
C ALA A 19 5.08 -15.17 -52.01
N THR A 20 4.81 -16.30 -51.38
CA THR A 20 3.88 -16.40 -50.26
C THR A 20 4.42 -15.57 -49.10
N MET A 21 3.93 -14.34 -48.96
CA MET A 21 3.96 -13.61 -47.70
C MET A 21 3.01 -14.33 -46.73
N GLN A 22 3.48 -15.42 -46.11
CA GLN A 22 2.87 -15.89 -44.87
C GLN A 22 3.11 -14.79 -43.83
N ALA A 23 2.08 -13.99 -43.55
CA ALA A 23 2.03 -13.21 -42.33
C ALA A 23 2.11 -14.18 -41.15
N GLN A 24 3.28 -14.30 -40.53
CA GLN A 24 3.41 -14.91 -39.20
C GLN A 24 2.74 -13.98 -38.19
N THR A 25 1.42 -14.10 -38.06
CA THR A 25 0.73 -13.72 -36.83
C THR A 25 0.97 -14.83 -35.80
N GLY A 26 2.23 -14.98 -35.40
CA GLY A 26 2.62 -15.86 -34.30
C GLY A 26 2.29 -15.17 -32.98
N ALA A 27 1.03 -15.19 -32.56
CA ALA A 27 0.74 -15.02 -31.14
C ALA A 27 1.44 -16.18 -30.42
N ALA A 28 2.42 -15.88 -29.57
CA ALA A 28 3.08 -16.89 -28.75
C ALA A 28 1.99 -17.71 -28.03
N ALA A 29 2.10 -19.04 -28.09
CA ALA A 29 1.17 -19.92 -27.40
C ALA A 29 1.17 -19.58 -25.90
N ALA A 30 0.00 -19.67 -25.27
CA ALA A 30 -0.13 -19.44 -23.84
C ALA A 30 0.85 -20.37 -23.08
N PRO A 31 1.59 -19.86 -22.09
CA PRO A 31 2.39 -20.72 -21.23
C PRO A 31 1.51 -21.76 -20.54
N VAL A 32 2.08 -22.92 -20.24
CA VAL A 32 1.37 -23.97 -19.48
C VAL A 32 1.27 -23.52 -18.03
N GLY A 33 0.04 -23.31 -17.54
CA GLY A 33 -0.21 -22.85 -16.18
C GLY A 33 -0.13 -23.97 -15.13
N ASN A 34 0.39 -23.66 -13.95
CA ASN A 34 0.44 -24.51 -12.76
C ASN A 34 -0.55 -23.99 -11.70
N PRO A 35 -1.63 -24.73 -11.36
CA PRO A 35 -2.63 -24.25 -10.39
C PRO A 35 -2.11 -24.11 -8.95
N THR A 36 -1.10 -24.88 -8.56
CA THR A 36 -0.48 -24.76 -7.23
C THR A 36 0.34 -23.47 -7.14
N ALA A 37 1.13 -23.18 -8.17
CA ALA A 37 1.84 -21.90 -8.27
C ALA A 37 0.84 -20.74 -8.35
N GLY A 38 -0.23 -20.88 -9.13
CA GLY A 38 -1.29 -19.88 -9.26
C GLY A 38 -1.97 -19.55 -7.94
N LYS A 39 -2.26 -20.57 -7.11
CA LYS A 39 -2.78 -20.36 -5.76
C LYS A 39 -1.80 -19.58 -4.90
N ALA A 40 -0.50 -19.87 -5.00
CA ALA A 40 0.53 -19.12 -4.28
C ALA A 40 0.64 -17.68 -4.79
N HIS A 41 0.58 -17.45 -6.10
CA HIS A 41 0.52 -16.10 -6.69
C HIS A 41 -0.75 -15.34 -6.27
N TRP A 42 -1.87 -16.03 -6.06
CA TRP A 42 -3.10 -15.38 -5.59
C TRP A 42 -3.06 -15.03 -4.09
N ALA A 43 -2.60 -15.98 -3.26
CA ALA A 43 -2.58 -15.82 -1.81
C ALA A 43 -1.40 -14.96 -1.31
N PHE A 44 -0.26 -15.12 -1.97
CA PHE A 44 1.02 -14.50 -1.58
C PHE A 44 1.65 -13.68 -2.70
N GLY A 45 1.16 -13.77 -3.94
CA GLY A 45 1.68 -13.01 -5.07
C GLY A 45 1.12 -11.60 -5.08
N ASN A 46 1.49 -10.84 -4.05
CA ASN A 46 2.09 -9.52 -4.14
C ASN A 46 1.32 -8.38 -4.80
N THR A 47 0.13 -8.65 -5.30
CA THR A 47 -0.80 -7.68 -5.84
C THR A 47 -2.06 -7.84 -5.02
N SER A 48 -2.67 -6.73 -4.62
CA SER A 48 -3.86 -6.74 -3.79
C SER A 48 -5.11 -7.16 -4.58
N CYS A 49 -4.97 -8.05 -5.57
CA CYS A 49 -6.07 -8.53 -6.42
C CYS A 49 -7.17 -9.18 -5.59
N SER A 50 -6.80 -9.96 -4.58
CA SER A 50 -7.74 -10.63 -3.66
C SER A 50 -8.57 -9.64 -2.83
N ASN A 51 -8.08 -8.43 -2.57
CA ASN A 51 -8.86 -7.40 -1.87
C ASN A 51 -10.11 -7.00 -2.67
N CYS A 52 -10.02 -7.00 -4.01
CA CYS A 52 -11.16 -6.73 -4.89
C CYS A 52 -11.89 -8.01 -5.30
N HIS A 53 -11.18 -9.11 -5.55
CA HIS A 53 -11.74 -10.32 -6.17
C HIS A 53 -11.99 -11.47 -5.18
N GLY A 54 -11.74 -11.30 -3.89
CA GLY A 54 -11.91 -12.35 -2.88
C GLY A 54 -10.68 -13.23 -2.68
N LEU A 55 -10.61 -13.93 -1.55
CA LEU A 55 -9.42 -14.70 -1.15
C LEU A 55 -9.20 -15.95 -2.01
N SER A 56 -10.25 -16.44 -2.64
CA SER A 56 -10.24 -17.56 -3.59
C SER A 56 -10.70 -17.13 -5.00
N GLY A 57 -10.80 -15.82 -5.27
CA GLY A 57 -11.35 -15.32 -6.54
C GLY A 57 -12.87 -15.38 -6.62
N GLU A 58 -13.58 -15.48 -5.49
CA GLU A 58 -15.03 -15.58 -5.40
C GLU A 58 -15.81 -14.32 -5.82
N GLY A 59 -15.11 -13.19 -5.96
CA GLY A 59 -15.67 -11.88 -6.27
C GLY A 59 -16.05 -11.10 -5.01
N ARG A 60 -15.85 -9.78 -5.04
CA ARG A 60 -16.28 -8.80 -4.03
C ARG A 60 -16.67 -7.49 -4.73
N PHE A 61 -15.80 -6.49 -4.60
CA PHE A 61 -15.85 -5.28 -5.38
C PHE A 61 -15.52 -5.56 -6.86
N GLY A 62 -14.57 -6.44 -7.13
CA GLY A 62 -14.29 -7.02 -8.45
C GLY A 62 -15.15 -8.26 -8.73
N PRO A 63 -15.38 -8.60 -10.01
CA PRO A 63 -16.18 -9.78 -10.38
C PRO A 63 -15.53 -11.09 -9.91
N ALA A 64 -16.34 -12.13 -9.78
CA ALA A 64 -15.85 -13.49 -9.54
C ALA A 64 -14.97 -13.96 -10.69
N LEU A 65 -13.85 -14.61 -10.35
CA LEU A 65 -12.89 -15.22 -11.26
C LEU A 65 -12.90 -16.76 -11.14
N ALA A 66 -13.13 -17.27 -9.93
CA ALA A 66 -13.17 -18.70 -9.61
C ALA A 66 -14.19 -19.45 -10.48
N GLY A 67 -13.73 -20.51 -11.14
CA GLY A 67 -14.55 -21.41 -11.95
C GLY A 67 -15.20 -20.76 -13.18
N ARG A 68 -14.79 -19.55 -13.57
CA ARG A 68 -15.35 -18.83 -14.73
C ARG A 68 -14.78 -19.28 -16.07
N LYS A 69 -13.65 -20.02 -16.06
CA LYS A 69 -13.00 -20.55 -17.27
C LYS A 69 -12.70 -19.45 -18.30
N ILE A 70 -12.17 -18.31 -17.83
CA ILE A 70 -11.82 -17.18 -18.69
C ILE A 70 -10.58 -17.57 -19.51
N PRO A 71 -10.63 -17.54 -20.85
CA PRO A 71 -9.48 -17.91 -21.66
C PRO A 71 -8.24 -17.06 -21.34
N TYR A 72 -7.07 -17.68 -21.23
CA TYR A 72 -5.81 -17.01 -20.88
C TYR A 72 -5.58 -15.72 -21.67
N ALA A 73 -5.73 -15.74 -23.00
CA ALA A 73 -5.50 -14.57 -23.84
C ALA A 73 -6.41 -13.39 -23.45
N ARG A 74 -7.66 -13.66 -23.10
CA ARG A 74 -8.62 -12.65 -22.63
C ARG A 74 -8.25 -12.15 -21.24
N PHE A 75 -7.92 -13.07 -20.32
CA PHE A 75 -7.53 -12.72 -18.96
C PHE A 75 -6.28 -11.82 -18.96
N ARG A 76 -5.23 -12.25 -19.68
CA ARG A 76 -4.00 -11.49 -19.86
C ARG A 76 -4.28 -10.11 -20.47
N ALA A 77 -5.02 -10.05 -21.58
CA ALA A 77 -5.34 -8.78 -22.22
C ALA A 77 -6.05 -7.81 -21.24
N TYR A 78 -6.97 -8.32 -20.43
CA TYR A 78 -7.66 -7.52 -19.42
C TYR A 78 -6.75 -7.10 -18.27
N VAL A 79 -5.84 -7.94 -17.80
CA VAL A 79 -4.86 -7.58 -16.76
C VAL A 79 -3.92 -6.46 -17.23
N ARG A 80 -3.49 -6.52 -18.51
CA ARG A 80 -2.61 -5.51 -19.11
C ARG A 80 -3.34 -4.21 -19.42
N ASN A 81 -4.59 -4.31 -19.85
CA ASN A 81 -5.40 -3.18 -20.26
C ASN A 81 -6.87 -3.39 -19.85
N PRO A 82 -7.19 -3.20 -18.55
CA PRO A 82 -8.51 -3.53 -18.01
C PRO A 82 -9.60 -2.63 -18.57
N LEU A 83 -10.86 -2.84 -18.21
CA LEU A 83 -11.90 -1.83 -18.39
C LEU A 83 -12.42 -1.40 -17.01
N GLY A 84 -13.01 -0.21 -16.94
CA GLY A 84 -13.56 0.32 -15.70
C GLY A 84 -12.49 0.61 -14.63
N ARG A 85 -12.70 0.05 -13.44
CA ARG A 85 -12.05 0.45 -12.18
C ARG A 85 -10.82 -0.38 -11.76
N MET A 86 -10.47 -1.41 -12.52
CA MET A 86 -9.30 -2.23 -12.22
C MET A 86 -8.01 -1.53 -12.70
N PRO A 87 -6.94 -1.47 -11.90
CA PRO A 87 -5.65 -0.95 -12.35
C PRO A 87 -4.96 -1.93 -13.31
N ALA A 88 -4.16 -1.40 -14.23
CA ALA A 88 -3.38 -2.16 -15.18
C ALA A 88 -2.08 -2.69 -14.54
N TYR A 89 -1.75 -3.96 -14.77
CA TYR A 89 -0.52 -4.56 -14.26
C TYR A 89 0.46 -4.85 -15.42
N PRO A 90 1.64 -4.20 -15.44
CA PRO A 90 2.66 -4.45 -16.47
C PRO A 90 3.39 -5.77 -16.22
N ALA A 91 4.11 -6.25 -17.24
CA ALA A 91 4.85 -7.53 -17.17
C ALA A 91 5.93 -7.54 -16.09
N SER A 92 6.42 -6.38 -15.67
CA SER A 92 7.38 -6.22 -14.57
C SER A 92 6.79 -6.56 -13.19
N GLU A 93 5.48 -6.42 -13.00
CA GLU A 93 4.81 -6.68 -11.72
C GLU A 93 4.08 -8.03 -11.70
N LEU A 94 3.61 -8.50 -12.86
CA LEU A 94 2.91 -9.77 -13.01
C LEU A 94 3.26 -10.34 -14.39
N ASP A 95 4.07 -11.38 -14.48
CA ASP A 95 4.55 -11.87 -15.77
C ASP A 95 3.53 -12.80 -16.46
N ASP A 96 3.84 -13.23 -17.69
CA ASP A 96 2.92 -14.02 -18.51
C ASP A 96 2.74 -15.47 -18.03
N GLN A 97 3.74 -16.04 -17.36
CA GLN A 97 3.68 -17.37 -16.75
C GLN A 97 2.81 -17.34 -15.51
N GLU A 98 2.97 -16.32 -14.66
CA GLU A 98 2.14 -16.15 -13.47
C GLU A 98 0.67 -15.94 -13.81
N ILE A 99 0.38 -15.21 -14.89
CA ILE A 99 -1.00 -15.09 -15.39
C ILE A 99 -1.53 -16.47 -15.80
N ALA A 100 -0.72 -17.29 -16.47
CA ALA A 100 -1.12 -18.64 -16.86
C ALA A 100 -1.39 -19.53 -15.63
N ASP A 101 -0.52 -19.44 -14.62
CA ASP A 101 -0.65 -20.16 -13.35
C ASP A 101 -1.92 -19.76 -12.60
N VAL A 102 -2.20 -18.45 -12.49
CA VAL A 102 -3.41 -17.93 -11.83
C VAL A 102 -4.68 -18.33 -12.58
N VAL A 103 -4.67 -18.31 -13.92
CA VAL A 103 -5.79 -18.82 -14.73
C VAL A 103 -6.02 -20.30 -14.46
N ALA A 104 -4.96 -21.12 -14.47
CA ALA A 104 -5.05 -22.55 -14.17
C ALA A 104 -5.60 -22.80 -12.76
N TYR A 105 -5.21 -21.98 -11.78
CA TYR A 105 -5.76 -22.03 -10.44
C TYR A 105 -7.26 -21.74 -10.41
N PHE A 106 -7.71 -20.63 -10.99
CA PHE A 106 -9.15 -20.30 -11.02
C PHE A 106 -9.97 -21.34 -11.77
N ASP A 107 -9.41 -21.94 -12.82
CA ASP A 107 -10.03 -23.02 -13.55
C ASP A 107 -10.18 -24.29 -12.70
N SER A 108 -9.33 -24.51 -11.70
CA SER A 108 -9.46 -25.64 -10.77
C SER A 108 -10.58 -25.46 -9.72
N LEU A 109 -11.11 -24.25 -9.57
CA LEU A 109 -12.10 -23.93 -8.54
C LEU A 109 -13.55 -24.08 -9.06
N PRO A 110 -14.52 -24.33 -8.17
CA PRO A 110 -15.93 -24.23 -8.51
C PRO A 110 -16.32 -22.77 -8.81
N THR A 111 -17.40 -22.58 -9.57
CA THR A 111 -17.98 -21.25 -9.75
C THR A 111 -18.52 -20.72 -8.43
N ALA A 112 -18.13 -19.49 -8.08
CA ALA A 112 -18.52 -18.84 -6.84
C ALA A 112 -19.54 -17.71 -7.08
N LYS A 113 -20.26 -17.35 -6.01
CA LYS A 113 -21.10 -16.14 -5.95
C LYS A 113 -20.31 -15.01 -5.29
N PRO A 114 -20.41 -13.76 -5.78
CA PRO A 114 -19.75 -12.62 -5.15
C PRO A 114 -20.16 -12.44 -3.70
N ILE A 115 -19.21 -12.05 -2.86
CA ILE A 115 -19.45 -11.68 -1.45
C ILE A 115 -19.38 -10.16 -1.28
N VAL A 116 -19.66 -9.68 -0.07
CA VAL A 116 -19.72 -8.24 0.23
C VAL A 116 -18.35 -7.56 0.12
N TRP A 117 -18.37 -6.23 -0.09
CA TRP A 117 -17.18 -5.39 -0.11
C TRP A 117 -16.45 -5.49 1.24
N ARG A 118 -15.12 -5.36 1.21
CA ARG A 118 -14.33 -5.32 2.45
C ARG A 118 -14.60 -4.02 3.18
N GLU A 119 -14.54 -2.93 2.43
CA GLU A 119 -14.83 -1.59 2.93
C GLU A 119 -16.18 -1.12 2.36
N PRO A 120 -17.26 -1.10 3.15
CA PRO A 120 -18.53 -0.57 2.71
C PRO A 120 -18.44 0.94 2.51
N LEU A 121 -19.27 1.49 1.62
CA LEU A 121 -19.41 2.93 1.50
C LEU A 121 -20.20 3.46 2.70
N PRO A 122 -19.71 4.46 3.46
CA PRO A 122 -20.48 5.10 4.52
C PRO A 122 -21.78 5.73 3.99
N GLU A 123 -22.86 5.66 4.77
CA GLU A 123 -24.20 6.10 4.37
C GLU A 123 -24.23 7.57 3.89
N ASN A 124 -23.43 8.43 4.51
CA ASN A 124 -23.33 9.86 4.19
C ASN A 124 -21.95 10.25 3.60
N ALA A 125 -21.35 9.33 2.84
CA ALA A 125 -20.04 9.58 2.24
C ALA A 125 -20.05 10.84 1.36
N PRO A 126 -19.17 11.84 1.59
CA PRO A 126 -19.03 12.98 0.70
C PRO A 126 -18.57 12.53 -0.68
N ARG A 127 -18.76 13.38 -1.69
CA ARG A 127 -18.52 13.04 -3.10
C ARG A 127 -17.14 12.42 -3.35
N GLY A 128 -16.07 12.99 -2.82
CA GLY A 128 -14.72 12.44 -2.96
C GLY A 128 -14.58 11.03 -2.37
N GLN A 129 -15.21 10.77 -1.21
CA GLN A 129 -15.25 9.43 -0.61
C GLN A 129 -16.07 8.43 -1.45
N GLN A 130 -17.19 8.87 -2.04
CA GLN A 130 -17.97 8.03 -2.96
C GLN A 130 -17.16 7.63 -4.19
N LEU A 131 -16.43 8.57 -4.78
CA LEU A 131 -15.52 8.28 -5.88
C LEU A 131 -14.45 7.28 -5.45
N MET A 132 -13.79 7.54 -4.33
CA MET A 132 -12.69 6.76 -3.80
C MET A 132 -13.08 5.30 -3.45
N LEU A 133 -14.15 5.12 -2.66
CA LEU A 133 -14.57 3.81 -2.14
C LEU A 133 -15.53 3.11 -3.11
N GLY A 134 -16.54 3.81 -3.59
CA GLY A 134 -17.65 3.22 -4.34
C GLY A 134 -17.39 3.08 -5.84
N VAL A 135 -16.76 4.08 -6.46
CA VAL A 135 -16.55 4.09 -7.92
C VAL A 135 -15.24 3.38 -8.30
N TYR A 136 -14.15 3.75 -7.63
CA TYR A 136 -12.80 3.26 -7.98
C TYR A 136 -12.31 2.10 -7.10
N GLY A 137 -12.91 1.89 -5.93
CA GLY A 137 -12.59 0.77 -5.05
C GLY A 137 -11.24 0.89 -4.35
N CYS A 138 -10.64 2.07 -4.34
CA CYS A 138 -9.32 2.28 -3.76
C CYS A 138 -9.34 2.03 -2.23
N GLY A 139 -10.48 2.26 -1.57
CA GLY A 139 -10.69 1.93 -0.15
C GLY A 139 -10.64 0.43 0.16
N GLN A 140 -10.81 -0.46 -0.82
CA GLN A 140 -10.69 -1.90 -0.60
C GLN A 140 -9.24 -2.31 -0.24
N CYS A 141 -8.26 -1.45 -0.53
CA CYS A 141 -6.86 -1.62 -0.12
C CYS A 141 -6.39 -0.57 0.88
N HIS A 142 -6.88 0.67 0.79
CA HIS A 142 -6.39 1.79 1.60
C HIS A 142 -7.29 2.13 2.80
N GLY A 143 -8.38 1.39 3.01
CA GLY A 143 -9.36 1.62 4.07
C GLY A 143 -10.29 2.81 3.79
N ALA A 144 -11.23 3.04 4.71
CA ALA A 144 -12.24 4.09 4.61
C ALA A 144 -11.66 5.53 4.56
N THR A 145 -10.52 5.75 5.21
CA THR A 145 -9.85 7.05 5.35
C THR A 145 -8.60 7.22 4.49
N ILE A 146 -8.31 6.24 3.61
CA ILE A 146 -7.15 6.24 2.70
C ILE A 146 -5.82 6.53 3.42
N SER A 147 -5.62 5.93 4.59
CA SER A 147 -4.48 6.23 5.47
C SER A 147 -3.13 6.01 4.80
N THR A 148 -2.96 4.94 4.03
CA THR A 148 -1.67 4.61 3.38
C THR A 148 -1.19 5.71 2.39
N PRO A 149 -1.99 6.16 1.40
CA PRO A 149 -1.62 7.31 0.57
C PRO A 149 -1.41 8.61 1.35
N ARG A 150 -2.14 8.84 2.45
CA ARG A 150 -1.92 10.02 3.29
C ARG A 150 -0.58 9.97 4.04
N HIS A 151 -0.20 8.79 4.56
CA HIS A 151 1.16 8.56 5.06
C HIS A 151 2.21 8.77 3.96
N GLY A 152 1.98 8.23 2.76
CA GLY A 152 2.89 8.41 1.63
C GLY A 152 3.06 9.87 1.24
N ALA A 153 1.99 10.67 1.30
CA ALA A 153 2.07 12.10 1.10
C ALA A 153 2.89 12.77 2.23
N ALA A 154 2.67 12.41 3.49
CA ALA A 154 3.43 12.94 4.62
C ALA A 154 4.92 12.58 4.56
N GLU A 155 5.27 11.40 4.06
CA GLU A 155 6.67 10.95 3.93
C GLU A 155 7.50 11.88 3.04
N VAL A 156 6.88 12.52 2.04
CA VAL A 156 7.62 13.32 1.03
C VAL A 156 7.03 14.72 0.80
N SER A 157 6.11 15.17 1.66
CA SER A 157 5.25 16.34 1.45
C SER A 157 4.57 16.36 0.07
N GLY A 158 4.01 15.22 -0.31
CA GLY A 158 3.32 15.04 -1.58
C GLY A 158 2.14 16.00 -1.75
N ASP A 159 2.03 16.61 -2.92
CA ASP A 159 0.92 17.44 -3.35
C ASP A 159 -0.01 16.67 -4.32
N PHE A 160 -0.94 17.38 -4.97
CA PHE A 160 -1.82 16.76 -5.95
C PHE A 160 -1.08 16.17 -7.16
N GLU A 161 0.03 16.77 -7.59
CA GLU A 161 0.82 16.25 -8.70
C GLU A 161 1.55 14.96 -8.31
N TRP A 162 2.07 14.89 -7.07
CA TRP A 162 2.54 13.64 -6.48
C TRP A 162 1.43 12.57 -6.46
N PHE A 163 0.23 12.93 -5.99
CA PHE A 163 -0.88 11.99 -5.91
C PHE A 163 -1.30 11.47 -7.30
N LYS A 164 -1.31 12.35 -8.29
CA LYS A 164 -1.57 12.01 -9.69
C LYS A 164 -0.59 10.98 -10.23
N ARG A 165 0.71 11.21 -10.01
CA ARG A 165 1.77 10.28 -10.39
C ARG A 165 1.65 8.95 -9.63
N MET A 166 1.34 9.00 -8.33
CA MET A 166 1.12 7.79 -7.53
C MET A 166 -0.08 6.95 -8.01
N VAL A 167 -1.11 7.56 -8.61
CA VAL A 167 -2.27 6.82 -9.11
C VAL A 167 -2.08 6.32 -10.54
N TYR A 168 -1.55 7.15 -11.45
CA TYR A 168 -1.42 6.78 -12.86
C TYR A 168 -0.15 6.00 -13.18
N THR A 169 0.89 6.13 -12.38
CA THR A 169 2.20 5.51 -12.59
C THR A 169 2.76 4.87 -11.32
N HIS A 170 1.86 4.34 -10.47
CA HIS A 170 2.18 3.77 -9.17
C HIS A 170 3.36 2.78 -9.20
N THR A 171 3.40 1.89 -10.19
CA THR A 171 4.46 0.86 -10.27
C THR A 171 5.87 1.45 -10.42
N THR A 172 5.97 2.68 -10.92
CA THR A 172 7.23 3.41 -11.08
C THR A 172 7.46 4.36 -9.91
N GLU A 173 6.47 5.20 -9.61
CA GLU A 173 6.60 6.28 -8.63
C GLU A 173 6.77 5.74 -7.20
N GLN A 174 6.09 4.65 -6.88
CA GLN A 174 6.27 3.99 -5.58
C GLN A 174 7.70 3.48 -5.42
N ARG A 175 8.33 2.95 -6.47
CA ARG A 175 9.73 2.50 -6.43
C ARG A 175 10.69 3.66 -6.22
N VAL A 176 10.42 4.81 -6.85
CA VAL A 176 11.20 6.03 -6.65
C VAL A 176 11.12 6.48 -5.19
N GLN A 177 9.91 6.60 -4.64
CA GLN A 177 9.74 6.99 -3.24
C GLN A 177 10.39 5.99 -2.27
N MET A 178 10.18 4.68 -2.47
CA MET A 178 10.82 3.64 -1.67
C MET A 178 12.36 3.73 -1.72
N ALA A 179 12.93 3.97 -2.90
CA ALA A 179 14.38 4.11 -3.05
C ALA A 179 14.92 5.36 -2.36
N GLU A 180 14.19 6.48 -2.36
CA GLU A 180 14.57 7.68 -1.62
C GLU A 180 14.52 7.45 -0.10
N LEU A 181 13.45 6.81 0.41
CA LEU A 181 13.32 6.47 1.83
C LEU A 181 14.41 5.50 2.28
N ALA A 182 14.76 4.51 1.45
CA ALA A 182 15.79 3.52 1.76
C ALA A 182 17.22 4.07 1.80
N LYS A 183 17.45 5.35 1.45
CA LYS A 183 18.77 6.00 1.62
C LYS A 183 19.12 6.23 3.08
N ASP A 184 18.13 6.34 3.96
CA ASP A 184 18.33 6.28 5.41
C ASP A 184 17.99 4.85 5.89
N PRO A 185 18.99 3.98 6.16
CA PRO A 185 18.75 2.59 6.54
C PRO A 185 18.10 2.45 7.93
N ASP A 186 18.14 3.51 8.74
CA ASP A 186 17.52 3.51 10.05
C ASP A 186 16.09 4.09 9.99
N LEU A 187 15.65 4.64 8.85
CA LEU A 187 14.28 5.10 8.64
C LEU A 187 13.40 3.88 8.41
N ASP A 188 12.32 3.77 9.18
CA ASP A 188 11.34 2.69 9.08
C ASP A 188 10.03 3.28 8.54
N PRO A 189 9.79 3.27 7.21
CA PRO A 189 8.66 3.94 6.59
C PRO A 189 7.32 3.43 7.12
N VAL A 190 6.31 4.30 7.06
CA VAL A 190 4.95 3.90 7.40
C VAL A 190 4.28 3.20 6.23
N THR A 191 4.60 3.62 5.01
CA THR A 191 4.09 3.00 3.81
C THR A 191 4.61 1.55 3.63
N PRO A 192 3.76 0.62 3.16
CA PRO A 192 4.19 -0.76 2.95
C PRO A 192 5.32 -0.85 1.93
N GLY A 193 6.39 -1.57 2.29
CA GLY A 193 7.48 -1.89 1.38
C GLY A 193 7.10 -2.89 0.28
N HIS A 194 8.11 -3.31 -0.48
CA HIS A 194 7.96 -4.36 -1.49
C HIS A 194 7.38 -5.64 -0.90
N VAL A 195 6.69 -6.39 -1.75
CA VAL A 195 6.13 -7.69 -1.40
C VAL A 195 6.69 -8.81 -2.25
N GLY A 196 6.70 -10.00 -1.65
CA GLY A 196 6.95 -11.25 -2.35
C GLY A 196 8.07 -12.09 -1.82
N PRO A 197 8.26 -13.28 -2.41
CA PRO A 197 9.48 -14.01 -2.19
C PRO A 197 10.68 -13.10 -2.51
N PRO A 198 11.78 -13.22 -1.74
CA PRO A 198 12.98 -12.44 -1.96
C PRO A 198 13.41 -12.42 -3.43
N GLY A 199 13.79 -11.24 -3.94
CA GLY A 199 14.28 -11.06 -5.30
C GLY A 199 13.23 -10.66 -6.35
N ARG A 200 11.93 -10.63 -6.02
CA ARG A 200 10.90 -10.12 -6.95
C ARG A 200 10.42 -8.69 -6.67
N ASN A 201 10.69 -8.13 -5.49
CA ASN A 201 10.48 -6.73 -5.09
C ASN A 201 9.26 -6.04 -5.75
N ARG A 202 8.03 -6.54 -5.54
CA ARG A 202 6.85 -6.08 -6.29
C ARG A 202 6.08 -4.93 -5.63
N ILE A 203 5.35 -4.19 -6.46
CA ILE A 203 4.40 -3.16 -6.04
C ILE A 203 2.98 -3.75 -5.97
N ARG A 204 2.25 -3.40 -4.89
CA ARG A 204 0.93 -3.99 -4.56
C ARG A 204 -0.22 -3.53 -5.45
N MET A 205 -0.12 -2.33 -6.04
CA MET A 205 -1.14 -1.73 -6.89
C MET A 205 -0.60 -1.49 -8.30
N GLY A 206 -1.44 -1.69 -9.31
CA GLY A 206 -1.11 -1.36 -10.71
C GLY A 206 -1.30 0.12 -11.03
N ASN A 207 -1.37 0.43 -12.33
CA ASN A 207 -1.48 1.79 -12.85
C ASN A 207 -2.91 2.09 -13.31
N TYR A 208 -3.49 3.21 -12.87
CA TYR A 208 -4.76 3.70 -13.41
C TYR A 208 -4.55 4.46 -14.73
N SER A 209 -5.59 4.49 -15.55
CA SER A 209 -5.60 5.28 -16.80
C SER A 209 -6.37 6.59 -16.60
N PRO A 210 -5.83 7.74 -17.04
CA PRO A 210 -6.56 9.01 -17.06
C PRO A 210 -7.88 8.94 -17.84
N GLY A 211 -7.97 8.06 -18.86
CA GLY A 211 -9.20 7.86 -19.62
C GLY A 211 -10.30 7.12 -18.85
N ARG A 212 -9.99 6.51 -17.70
CA ARG A 212 -10.94 5.75 -16.85
C ARG A 212 -11.15 6.36 -15.48
N LEU A 213 -10.10 6.98 -14.96
CA LEU A 213 -10.11 7.80 -13.76
C LEU A 213 -9.69 9.21 -14.22
N PRO A 214 -10.64 10.06 -14.64
CA PRO A 214 -10.32 11.42 -15.07
C PRO A 214 -9.68 12.25 -13.95
N GLU A 215 -8.80 13.18 -14.33
CA GLU A 215 -8.12 14.04 -13.34
C GLU A 215 -9.12 14.84 -12.49
N THR A 216 -10.28 15.22 -13.04
CA THR A 216 -11.35 15.90 -12.29
C THR A 216 -11.84 15.07 -11.10
N HIS A 217 -12.08 13.78 -11.30
CA HIS A 217 -12.45 12.88 -10.21
C HIS A 217 -11.29 12.67 -9.25
N LEU A 218 -10.05 12.61 -9.75
CA LEU A 218 -8.88 12.49 -8.89
C LEU A 218 -8.72 13.71 -7.98
N ARG A 219 -9.04 14.90 -8.51
CA ARG A 219 -9.05 16.16 -7.76
C ARG A 219 -10.14 16.16 -6.69
N GLU A 220 -11.36 15.72 -7.01
CA GLU A 220 -12.43 15.57 -6.01
C GLU A 220 -12.03 14.59 -4.87
N ILE A 221 -11.32 13.50 -5.20
CA ILE A 221 -10.78 12.56 -4.21
C ILE A 221 -9.72 13.26 -3.34
N TRP A 222 -8.77 13.96 -3.96
CA TRP A 222 -7.73 14.69 -3.24
C TRP A 222 -8.31 15.77 -2.32
N ASP A 223 -9.25 16.57 -2.82
CA ASP A 223 -9.89 17.62 -2.04
C ASP A 223 -10.60 17.01 -0.81
N TRP A 224 -11.30 15.89 -0.98
CA TRP A 224 -11.82 15.15 0.17
C TRP A 224 -10.71 14.65 1.11
N MET A 225 -9.61 14.09 0.62
CA MET A 225 -8.47 13.70 1.46
C MET A 225 -7.89 14.86 2.26
N THR A 226 -7.88 16.08 1.72
CA THR A 226 -7.43 17.27 2.47
C THR A 226 -8.34 17.58 3.65
N THR A 227 -9.65 17.32 3.54
CA THR A 227 -10.59 17.48 4.68
C THR A 227 -10.31 16.49 5.82
N LEU A 228 -9.67 15.35 5.54
CA LEU A 228 -9.23 14.41 6.56
C LEU A 228 -7.85 14.76 7.16
N GLY A 229 -7.13 15.73 6.59
CA GLY A 229 -5.71 15.95 6.85
C GLY A 229 -4.85 15.04 5.98
N VAL A 230 -4.50 15.51 4.77
CA VAL A 230 -3.86 14.68 3.74
C VAL A 230 -2.45 14.23 4.10
N HIS A 231 -1.72 15.02 4.88
CA HIS A 231 -0.40 14.66 5.39
C HIS A 231 -0.54 14.03 6.77
N LEU A 232 -0.97 12.76 6.79
CA LEU A 232 -1.10 12.00 8.02
C LEU A 232 0.30 11.71 8.62
N PRO A 233 0.63 12.17 9.84
CA PRO A 233 1.99 12.06 10.37
C PRO A 233 2.52 10.63 10.42
N VAL A 234 3.75 10.47 9.94
CA VAL A 234 4.44 9.18 9.89
C VAL A 234 5.27 8.93 11.15
N LEU A 235 4.65 9.06 12.31
CA LEU A 235 5.31 8.78 13.58
C LEU A 235 5.40 7.27 13.83
N ARG A 236 6.54 6.83 14.37
CA ARG A 236 6.77 5.45 14.81
C ARG A 236 7.24 5.46 16.26
N GLY A 237 6.63 4.63 17.09
CA GLY A 237 7.06 4.40 18.47
C GLY A 237 7.57 2.99 18.66
N GLU A 238 8.63 2.85 19.43
CA GLU A 238 9.21 1.57 19.83
C GLU A 238 9.57 1.61 21.31
N ILE A 239 9.32 0.52 22.03
CA ILE A 239 9.82 0.31 23.38
C ILE A 239 10.79 -0.87 23.33
N LYS A 240 12.08 -0.59 23.58
CA LYS A 240 13.14 -1.60 23.57
C LYS A 240 13.36 -2.23 24.95
N ALA A 241 14.05 -3.36 24.91
CA ALA A 241 14.24 -4.29 26.02
C ALA A 241 14.72 -3.63 27.32
N ALA A 242 14.10 -4.08 28.39
CA ALA A 242 14.47 -3.87 29.78
C ALA A 242 15.96 -4.15 30.02
N ALA A 243 16.70 -3.12 30.47
CA ALA A 243 18.03 -3.29 31.03
C ALA A 243 17.98 -3.22 32.57
N PRO A 244 18.68 -4.10 33.31
CA PRO A 244 18.80 -3.95 34.76
C PRO A 244 19.39 -2.60 35.12
N ALA A 245 18.84 -1.98 36.16
CA ALA A 245 19.34 -0.75 36.78
C ALA A 245 19.46 -0.97 38.30
N ALA A 246 20.18 -0.07 38.99
CA ALA A 246 20.42 -0.19 40.43
C ALA A 246 19.12 -0.36 41.25
N ASP A 247 18.07 0.39 40.87
CA ASP A 247 16.80 0.46 41.62
C ASP A 247 15.62 -0.14 40.85
N GLY A 248 15.85 -0.88 39.76
CA GLY A 248 14.77 -1.44 38.95
C GLY A 248 15.17 -1.83 37.53
N VAL A 249 14.28 -1.55 36.59
CA VAL A 249 14.39 -1.95 35.18
C VAL A 249 14.15 -0.76 34.26
N THR A 250 15.13 -0.44 33.42
CA THR A 250 15.07 0.69 32.49
C THR A 250 14.55 0.25 31.14
N TYR A 251 13.49 0.92 30.68
CA TYR A 251 12.93 0.81 29.34
C TYR A 251 13.38 1.98 28.50
N THR A 252 13.68 1.70 27.22
CA THR A 252 14.00 2.74 26.24
C THR A 252 12.79 2.96 25.35
N VAL A 253 12.30 4.19 25.27
CA VAL A 253 11.22 4.61 24.38
C VAL A 253 11.84 5.42 23.24
N ARG A 254 11.75 4.90 22.01
CA ARG A 254 12.25 5.55 20.80
C ARG A 254 11.08 6.00 19.95
N ILE A 255 11.04 7.27 19.60
CA ILE A 255 10.08 7.83 18.66
C ILE A 255 10.82 8.36 17.43
N VAL A 256 10.27 8.12 16.24
CA VAL A 256 10.81 8.61 14.97
C VAL A 256 9.72 9.24 14.15
N ASN A 257 10.03 10.35 13.49
CA ASN A 257 9.27 10.83 12.34
C ASN A 257 9.86 10.18 11.08
N ALA A 258 9.14 9.21 10.50
CA ALA A 258 9.60 8.40 9.38
C ALA A 258 9.51 9.12 8.02
N GLY A 259 9.36 10.44 8.01
CA GLY A 259 9.41 11.24 6.80
C GLY A 259 10.81 11.32 6.22
N LEU A 260 10.90 11.46 4.91
CA LEU A 260 12.15 11.64 4.19
C LEU A 260 12.80 12.97 4.61
N LYS A 261 14.06 12.93 5.03
CA LYS A 261 14.80 14.12 5.46
C LYS A 261 14.67 15.28 4.44
N ASP A 262 14.45 16.48 4.96
CA ASP A 262 14.27 17.74 4.20
C ASP A 262 13.08 17.78 3.23
N LYS A 263 12.27 16.71 3.13
CA LYS A 263 11.09 16.65 2.26
C LYS A 263 9.80 16.31 3.00
N GLY A 264 9.84 15.37 3.93
CA GLY A 264 8.68 14.91 4.68
C GLY A 264 8.11 15.99 5.60
N THR A 265 6.89 15.76 6.06
CA THR A 265 6.20 16.73 6.90
C THR A 265 6.77 16.78 8.30
N THR A 266 6.76 17.98 8.87
CA THR A 266 7.07 18.22 10.27
C THR A 266 5.84 17.99 11.13
N THR A 267 6.03 17.40 12.31
CA THR A 267 4.98 17.23 13.31
C THR A 267 5.26 18.10 14.52
N GLU A 268 4.25 18.81 15.02
CA GLU A 268 4.38 19.72 16.16
C GLU A 268 3.53 19.26 17.34
N GLY A 269 3.99 19.59 18.56
CA GLY A 269 3.30 19.23 19.79
C GLY A 269 3.17 17.72 19.98
N VAL A 270 4.23 16.94 19.76
CA VAL A 270 4.18 15.49 19.90
C VAL A 270 4.12 15.11 21.38
N THR A 271 3.04 14.45 21.79
CA THR A 271 2.89 13.85 23.11
C THR A 271 3.13 12.36 23.03
N VAL A 272 4.04 11.85 23.86
CA VAL A 272 4.27 10.42 24.03
C VAL A 272 3.72 10.02 25.38
N SER A 273 2.76 9.11 25.37
CA SER A 273 2.09 8.60 26.56
C SER A 273 2.39 7.12 26.74
N LEU A 274 2.93 6.72 27.88
CA LEU A 274 3.22 5.33 28.21
C LEU A 274 2.36 4.88 29.39
N ALA A 275 1.42 3.98 29.15
CA ALA A 275 0.57 3.41 30.19
C ALA A 275 1.40 2.53 31.13
N LEU A 276 1.36 2.84 32.42
CA LEU A 276 2.09 2.11 33.46
C LEU A 276 1.22 0.96 34.01
N PRO A 277 1.82 -0.20 34.35
CA PRO A 277 1.10 -1.24 35.08
C PRO A 277 0.54 -0.71 36.41
N ALA A 278 -0.57 -1.28 36.86
CA ALA A 278 -1.19 -0.88 38.13
C ALA A 278 -0.20 -0.99 39.29
N GLY A 279 -0.04 0.10 40.05
CA GLY A 279 0.90 0.17 41.18
C GLY A 279 2.38 0.25 40.79
N ALA A 280 2.72 0.38 39.50
CA ALA A 280 4.09 0.59 39.06
C ALA A 280 4.64 1.92 39.60
N LYS A 281 5.87 1.88 40.09
CA LYS A 281 6.59 3.08 40.56
C LYS A 281 7.69 3.41 39.58
N VAL A 282 7.69 4.66 39.11
CA VAL A 282 8.82 5.22 38.37
C VAL A 282 9.91 5.57 39.37
N VAL A 283 11.12 5.07 39.14
CA VAL A 283 12.31 5.31 39.96
C VAL A 283 13.38 5.98 39.11
N GLY A 284 14.33 6.65 39.76
CA GLY A 284 15.32 7.48 39.05
C GLY A 284 14.68 8.66 38.31
N THR A 285 15.44 9.25 37.39
CA THR A 285 14.99 10.41 36.59
C THR A 285 14.84 10.00 35.12
N PRO A 286 13.61 9.96 34.59
CA PRO A 286 13.40 9.77 33.15
C PRO A 286 14.09 10.85 32.33
N THR A 287 14.57 10.49 31.13
CA THR A 287 15.29 11.42 30.24
C THR A 287 14.34 12.12 29.25
N GLY A 288 14.81 13.22 28.66
CA GLY A 288 14.06 13.99 27.66
C GLY A 288 13.05 14.98 28.27
N PRO A 289 12.11 15.50 27.47
CA PRO A 289 11.12 16.50 27.91
C PRO A 289 9.97 15.85 28.70
N TYR A 290 10.32 15.15 29.77
CA TYR A 290 9.41 14.42 30.64
C TYR A 290 8.49 15.36 31.43
N GLN A 291 7.20 15.04 31.46
CA GLN A 291 6.13 15.84 32.07
C GLN A 291 5.58 15.20 33.35
N GLY A 292 6.21 14.13 33.83
CA GLY A 292 5.73 13.37 34.99
C GLY A 292 4.71 12.29 34.65
N VAL A 293 4.25 11.62 35.71
CA VAL A 293 3.13 10.67 35.64
C VAL A 293 1.82 11.45 35.79
N LYS A 294 0.86 11.17 34.91
CA LYS A 294 -0.49 11.73 34.93
C LYS A 294 -1.49 10.58 34.91
N THR A 295 -2.53 10.67 35.72
CA THR A 295 -3.64 9.72 35.64
C THR A 295 -4.52 10.06 34.43
N ASN A 296 -4.62 9.13 33.48
CA ASN A 296 -5.48 9.31 32.31
C ASN A 296 -6.95 9.45 32.76
N PRO A 297 -7.66 10.53 32.42
CA PRO A 297 -8.98 10.78 32.97
C PRO A 297 -10.05 9.78 32.47
N GLN A 298 -9.87 9.19 31.29
CA GLN A 298 -10.78 8.22 30.69
C GLN A 298 -10.53 6.80 31.24
N THR A 299 -9.27 6.35 31.23
CA THR A 299 -8.93 4.96 31.61
C THR A 299 -8.60 4.79 33.08
N LYS A 300 -8.36 5.90 33.80
CA LYS A 300 -7.83 5.94 35.18
C LYS A 300 -6.45 5.26 35.32
N ILE A 301 -5.75 5.05 34.21
CA ILE A 301 -4.42 4.44 34.19
C ILE A 301 -3.36 5.54 34.34
N ASP A 302 -2.43 5.33 35.26
CA ASP A 302 -1.27 6.19 35.41
C ASP A 302 -0.36 6.08 34.18
N THR A 303 0.00 7.24 33.63
CA THR A 303 0.65 7.36 32.34
C THR A 303 1.88 8.25 32.48
N ALA A 304 3.05 7.74 32.10
CA ALA A 304 4.25 8.54 31.97
C ALA A 304 4.18 9.34 30.66
N VAL A 305 4.42 10.66 30.73
CA VAL A 305 4.20 11.56 29.59
C VAL A 305 5.49 12.31 29.22
N TRP A 306 5.80 12.36 27.92
CA TRP A 306 6.80 13.26 27.34
C TRP A 306 6.14 14.19 26.32
N ARG A 307 6.64 15.42 26.21
CA ARG A 307 6.14 16.41 25.23
C ARG A 307 7.29 16.97 24.41
N VAL A 308 7.39 16.54 23.15
CA VAL A 308 8.37 17.04 22.20
C VAL A 308 7.73 18.19 21.42
N PRO A 309 8.25 19.43 21.50
CA PRO A 309 7.61 20.58 20.85
C PRO A 309 7.49 20.43 19.34
N LYS A 310 8.48 19.79 18.69
CA LYS A 310 8.58 19.69 17.23
C LYS A 310 9.46 18.51 16.83
N MET A 311 9.08 17.81 15.77
CA MET A 311 9.84 16.74 15.14
C MET A 311 9.85 16.93 13.62
N LEU A 312 11.01 17.34 13.08
CA LEU A 312 11.26 17.41 11.65
C LEU A 312 11.23 16.01 11.03
N ALA A 313 11.15 15.93 9.70
CA ALA A 313 11.29 14.66 8.99
C ALA A 313 12.65 14.02 9.28
N ALA A 314 12.65 12.70 9.49
CA ALA A 314 13.79 11.90 9.94
C ALA A 314 14.29 12.18 11.37
N ASP A 315 13.63 13.06 12.14
CA ASP A 315 14.00 13.27 13.55
C ASP A 315 13.76 12.02 14.39
N ARG A 316 14.66 11.80 15.35
CA ARG A 316 14.65 10.68 16.27
C ARG A 316 14.77 11.20 17.69
N GLN A 317 13.90 10.72 18.56
CA GLN A 317 13.92 11.02 19.98
C GLN A 317 14.01 9.73 20.76
N THR A 318 14.90 9.69 21.75
CA THR A 318 15.08 8.53 22.62
C THR A 318 14.97 8.99 24.06
N PHE A 319 14.08 8.34 24.79
CA PHE A 319 13.85 8.57 26.20
C PHE A 319 14.04 7.26 26.97
N THR A 320 14.25 7.40 28.26
CA THR A 320 14.37 6.27 29.18
C THR A 320 13.44 6.47 30.37
N ILE A 321 12.88 5.37 30.87
CA ILE A 321 12.10 5.32 32.10
C ILE A 321 12.49 4.08 32.88
N THR A 322 12.76 4.24 34.18
CA THR A 322 13.07 3.11 35.06
C THR A 322 11.86 2.82 35.94
N LEU A 323 11.41 1.56 35.92
CA LEU A 323 10.33 1.08 36.79
C LEU A 323 10.94 0.24 37.91
N ALA A 324 10.44 0.42 39.14
CA ALA A 324 10.91 -0.33 40.31
C ALA A 324 10.78 -1.85 40.14
N GLN A 325 9.83 -2.29 39.30
CA GLN A 325 9.57 -3.69 38.98
C GLN A 325 9.47 -3.87 37.47
N PRO A 326 9.88 -5.03 36.92
CA PRO A 326 9.72 -5.31 35.51
C PRO A 326 8.24 -5.35 35.11
N ALA A 327 7.91 -4.67 34.02
CA ALA A 327 6.64 -4.78 33.31
C ALA A 327 6.67 -5.93 32.30
N ALA A 328 5.67 -6.82 32.36
CA ALA A 328 5.50 -7.89 31.38
C ALA A 328 5.13 -7.35 29.98
N ALA A 329 4.39 -6.25 29.94
CA ALA A 329 4.04 -5.53 28.73
C ALA A 329 3.91 -4.04 29.04
N LEU A 330 4.17 -3.21 28.03
CA LEU A 330 3.94 -1.77 28.07
C LEU A 330 3.22 -1.36 26.79
N ARG A 331 2.34 -0.37 26.90
CA ARG A 331 1.62 0.20 25.76
C ARG A 331 1.82 1.70 25.76
N GLY A 332 2.17 2.22 24.60
CA GLY A 332 2.32 3.64 24.38
C GLY A 332 1.40 4.14 23.27
N VAL A 333 1.08 5.42 23.34
CA VAL A 333 0.33 6.16 22.34
C VAL A 333 1.07 7.45 22.06
N ILE A 334 1.21 7.79 20.78
CA ILE A 334 1.71 9.07 20.32
C ILE A 334 0.54 9.88 19.80
N THR A 335 0.39 11.12 20.25
CA THR A 335 -0.53 12.11 19.68
C THR A 335 0.24 13.37 19.31
N TRP A 336 -0.36 14.25 18.52
CA TRP A 336 0.25 15.50 18.07
C TRP A 336 -0.77 16.62 17.94
N ASP A 337 -0.29 17.87 17.85
CA ASP A 337 -1.15 19.02 17.63
C ASP A 337 -1.30 19.33 16.14
N LEU A 338 -0.18 19.27 15.40
CA LEU A 338 -0.13 19.57 13.97
C LEU A 338 0.73 18.55 13.20
N PRO A 339 0.40 18.27 11.92
CA PRO A 339 -0.80 18.73 11.20
C PRO A 339 -2.10 18.15 11.77
N HIS A 340 -3.19 18.91 11.62
CA HIS A 340 -4.52 18.43 11.98
C HIS A 340 -4.95 17.29 11.04
N VAL A 341 -5.51 16.25 11.64
CA VAL A 341 -6.10 15.11 10.93
C VAL A 341 -7.44 14.76 11.55
N ASN A 342 -8.22 13.93 10.87
CA ASN A 342 -9.43 13.34 11.43
C ASN A 342 -9.13 12.65 12.77
N GLU A 343 -10.09 12.70 13.70
CA GLU A 343 -9.94 12.18 15.07
C GLU A 343 -9.58 10.69 15.10
N GLU A 344 -10.13 9.91 14.16
CA GLU A 344 -9.87 8.47 14.02
C GLU A 344 -8.41 8.15 13.64
N ASP A 345 -7.68 9.11 13.07
CA ASP A 345 -6.28 8.95 12.66
C ASP A 345 -5.32 9.76 13.58
N ALA A 346 -5.81 10.32 14.69
CA ALA A 346 -5.07 11.29 15.50
C ALA A 346 -4.09 10.66 16.51
N ASP A 347 -3.87 9.35 16.44
CA ASP A 347 -2.92 8.65 17.30
C ASP A 347 -2.11 7.54 16.61
N VAL A 348 -0.97 7.20 17.22
CA VAL A 348 -0.15 6.04 16.85
C VAL A 348 0.12 5.21 18.09
N ALA A 349 -0.41 3.99 18.11
CA ALA A 349 -0.14 3.02 19.16
C ALA A 349 1.17 2.25 18.94
N PHE A 350 1.88 1.97 20.02
CA PHE A 350 3.07 1.11 20.04
C PHE A 350 3.12 0.30 21.33
N ALA A 351 3.86 -0.81 21.35
CA ALA A 351 3.86 -1.70 22.49
C ALA A 351 5.18 -2.46 22.66
N TYR A 352 5.39 -2.94 23.88
CA TYR A 352 6.42 -3.89 24.25
C TYR A 352 5.79 -5.11 24.93
N SER A 353 6.38 -6.27 24.68
CA SER A 353 6.08 -7.52 25.37
C SER A 353 7.39 -8.23 25.72
N ALA A 354 7.53 -8.66 26.98
CA ALA A 354 8.71 -9.37 27.46
C ALA A 354 8.92 -10.73 26.77
N THR A 355 7.85 -11.32 26.20
CA THR A 355 7.91 -12.61 25.48
C THR A 355 8.17 -12.45 23.98
N GLY A 356 8.48 -11.25 23.50
CA GLY A 356 8.82 -11.01 22.08
C GLY A 356 7.62 -10.99 21.14
N GLY A 357 6.41 -10.77 21.66
CA GLY A 357 5.23 -10.53 20.82
C GLY A 357 5.43 -9.26 19.99
N ARG A 358 5.56 -9.40 18.66
CA ARG A 358 5.54 -8.26 17.73
C ARG A 358 4.31 -7.42 18.05
N GLY A 359 4.50 -6.18 18.49
CA GLY A 359 3.41 -5.23 18.56
C GLY A 359 2.77 -5.16 17.18
N ARG A 360 1.52 -5.62 17.05
CA ARG A 360 0.68 -5.26 15.90
C ARG A 360 0.44 -3.76 16.03
N GLY A 361 1.35 -2.97 15.45
CA GLY A 361 1.00 -1.61 15.04
C GLY A 361 -0.16 -1.74 14.06
N ALA A 362 -1.24 -1.01 14.36
CA ALA A 362 -2.36 -0.66 13.50
C ALA A 362 -2.55 -1.51 12.23
N GLU A 363 -3.50 -2.43 12.27
CA GLU A 363 -4.43 -2.79 11.17
C GLU A 363 -5.34 -3.91 11.70
N GLY A 364 -6.52 -3.50 12.15
CA GLY A 364 -7.68 -4.37 12.25
C GLY A 364 -8.33 -4.45 10.88
N GLU A 365 -8.66 -5.69 10.49
CA GLU A 365 -9.31 -6.13 9.24
C GLU A 365 -8.45 -6.06 7.98
#